data_AF-A0A925D880-F1
#
_entry.id   AF-A0A925D880-F1
#
_cell.length_a   1.000
_cell.length_b   1.000
_cell.length_c   1.000
_cell.angle_alpha   90.00
_cell.angle_beta   90.00
_cell.angle_gamma   90.00
#
_symmetry.space_group_name_H-M   'P 1'
#
loop_
_entity.id
_entity.type
_entity.pdbx_description
1 polymer ?
#
loop_
_entity_poly.entity_id
_entity_poly.type
_entity_poly.pdbx_seq_one_letter_code
_entity_poly.pdbx_strand_id
1 'polypeptide(L)'
;MSQQEFDSYLSLLCRLLRIAPRQREQVAEEFRTHMEDRLEELLATGLPREEAIQQAIGEFGDAAGLAAQLLKIQQGRRKRWIMRISVVSVLVVVLAGLLGLALLPEHQQVPVIAKAQAQQGSDSVPFAVVETPEMRIEKALGKPIDLTFEAEPLSRAAAAIQEMAKVPVMFETVKLEEAAITMDAPVSFRSQGISLKSALRLMLRPLGLTYVVEHEVVQITTVEDADSRLEIRVYDCRELLMMPAMRNGSVRAPKEASGGFGPAPSPPAAASTPGPAGTPPKLEPTDDLVGVIIAAVTPDSWDEVGGPANAREYKGMLVVLQTSENHEKVEKLLNLMYSAANLDAKVKVSR
;
A
#
# COMPACT_ATOMS: atom_id res chain seq x y z
N MET A 1 -20.30 34.66 -20.76
CA MET A 1 -18.99 34.19 -20.29
C MET A 1 -17.93 34.60 -21.29
N SER A 2 -16.87 35.24 -20.83
CA SER A 2 -15.73 35.63 -21.67
C SER A 2 -14.77 34.44 -21.82
N GLN A 3 -14.10 34.33 -22.96
CA GLN A 3 -13.11 33.27 -23.23
C GLN A 3 -12.03 33.20 -22.13
N GLN A 4 -11.73 34.33 -21.48
CA GLN A 4 -10.80 34.44 -20.35
C GLN A 4 -11.25 33.75 -19.07
N GLU A 5 -12.54 33.79 -18.74
CA GLU A 5 -13.06 33.12 -17.53
C GLU A 5 -12.94 31.59 -17.66
N PHE A 6 -13.11 31.10 -18.89
CA PHE A 6 -13.04 29.68 -19.21
C PHE A 6 -11.60 29.16 -19.17
N ASP A 7 -10.66 29.88 -19.77
CA ASP A 7 -9.24 29.52 -19.69
C ASP A 7 -8.70 29.62 -18.25
N SER A 8 -9.24 30.54 -17.43
CA SER A 8 -8.92 30.63 -16.01
C SER A 8 -9.41 29.42 -15.22
N TYR A 9 -10.63 28.95 -15.51
CA TYR A 9 -11.19 27.73 -14.91
C TYR A 9 -10.37 26.48 -15.27
N LEU A 10 -10.04 26.30 -16.56
CA LEU A 10 -9.21 25.18 -17.04
C LEU A 10 -7.80 25.21 -16.43
N SER A 11 -7.16 26.38 -16.38
CA SER A 11 -5.84 26.55 -15.78
C SER A 11 -5.84 26.15 -14.30
N LEU A 12 -6.88 26.54 -13.56
CA LEU A 12 -7.05 26.21 -12.15
C LEU A 12 -7.30 24.72 -11.95
N LEU A 13 -8.16 24.10 -12.77
CA LEU A 13 -8.43 22.66 -12.78
C LEU A 13 -7.16 21.84 -13.06
N CYS A 14 -6.41 22.18 -14.11
CA CYS A 14 -5.16 21.49 -14.45
C CYS A 14 -4.08 21.65 -13.37
N ARG A 15 -4.04 22.80 -12.68
CA ARG A 15 -3.15 23.03 -11.55
C ARG A 15 -3.52 22.14 -10.36
N LEU A 16 -4.81 22.02 -10.06
CA LEU A 16 -5.32 21.19 -8.97
C LEU A 16 -5.14 19.69 -9.22
N LEU A 17 -5.22 19.25 -10.47
CA LEU A 17 -5.01 17.85 -10.86
C LEU A 17 -3.53 17.43 -10.93
N ARG A 18 -2.58 18.35 -10.66
CA ARG A 18 -1.12 18.09 -10.68
C ARG A 18 -0.61 17.40 -11.97
N ILE A 19 -1.24 17.69 -13.11
CA ILE A 19 -0.92 17.05 -14.39
C ILE A 19 0.41 17.61 -14.93
N ALA A 20 1.26 16.72 -15.46
CA ALA A 20 2.54 17.07 -16.07
C ALA A 20 2.36 18.08 -17.23
N PRO A 21 3.29 19.02 -17.45
CA PRO A 21 3.10 20.13 -18.40
C PRO A 21 2.75 19.69 -19.82
N ARG A 22 3.33 18.56 -20.28
CA ARG A 22 3.11 18.00 -21.63
C ARG A 22 1.72 17.42 -21.87
N GLN A 23 1.00 17.04 -20.80
CA GLN A 23 -0.34 16.46 -20.88
C GLN A 23 -1.44 17.48 -20.63
N ARG A 24 -1.07 18.67 -20.14
CA ARG A 24 -2.00 19.73 -19.76
C ARG A 24 -2.80 20.25 -20.96
N GLU A 25 -2.16 20.45 -22.11
CA GLU A 25 -2.83 20.97 -23.31
C GLU A 25 -3.86 19.98 -23.87
N GLN A 26 -3.54 18.70 -23.98
CA GLN A 26 -4.48 17.69 -24.48
C GLN A 26 -5.72 17.56 -23.59
N VAL A 27 -5.52 17.52 -22.27
CA VAL A 27 -6.63 17.39 -21.31
C VAL A 27 -7.48 18.66 -21.28
N ALA A 28 -6.87 19.84 -21.38
CA ALA A 28 -7.59 21.10 -21.45
C ALA A 28 -8.41 21.21 -22.75
N GLU A 29 -7.86 20.74 -23.88
CA GLU A 29 -8.54 20.77 -25.18
C GLU A 29 -9.74 19.81 -25.21
N GLU A 30 -9.56 18.57 -24.75
CA GLU A 30 -10.62 17.57 -24.72
C GLU A 30 -11.76 17.99 -23.78
N PHE A 31 -11.42 18.59 -22.64
CA PHE A 31 -12.42 19.12 -21.71
C PHE A 31 -13.14 20.36 -22.28
N ARG A 32 -12.43 21.21 -23.03
CA ARG A 32 -13.04 22.33 -23.76
C ARG A 32 -14.06 21.82 -24.76
N THR A 33 -13.69 20.87 -25.61
CA THR A 33 -14.59 20.27 -26.61
C THR A 33 -15.84 19.70 -25.94
N HIS A 34 -15.68 18.90 -24.88
CA HIS A 34 -16.81 18.30 -24.18
C HIS A 34 -17.77 19.32 -23.54
N MET A 35 -17.25 20.45 -23.03
CA MET A 35 -18.09 21.50 -22.47
C MET A 35 -18.79 22.32 -23.56
N GLU A 36 -18.14 22.55 -24.70
CA GLU A 36 -18.72 23.23 -25.85
C GLU A 36 -19.87 22.40 -26.45
N ASP A 37 -19.67 21.10 -26.63
CA ASP A 37 -20.70 20.17 -27.09
C ASP A 37 -21.94 20.18 -26.17
N ARG A 38 -21.70 20.20 -24.85
CA ARG A 38 -22.80 20.23 -23.86
C ARG A 38 -23.54 21.56 -23.87
N LEU A 39 -22.82 22.66 -24.07
CA LEU A 39 -23.44 23.98 -24.21
C LEU A 39 -24.30 24.06 -25.47
N GLU A 40 -23.84 23.46 -26.58
CA GLU A 40 -24.59 23.39 -27.83
C GLU A 40 -25.87 22.55 -27.70
N GLU A 41 -25.82 21.43 -26.97
CA GLU A 41 -27.03 20.65 -26.62
C GLU A 41 -28.04 21.47 -25.81
N LEU A 42 -27.59 22.20 -24.78
CA LEU A 42 -28.47 23.02 -23.95
C LEU A 42 -29.09 24.16 -24.77
N LEU A 43 -28.33 24.78 -25.67
CA LEU A 43 -28.86 25.75 -26.62
C LEU A 43 -29.88 25.14 -27.59
N ALA A 44 -29.65 23.90 -28.05
CA ALA A 44 -30.57 23.18 -28.93
C ALA A 44 -31.91 22.83 -28.26
N THR A 45 -31.95 22.75 -26.92
CA THR A 45 -33.20 22.60 -26.17
C THR A 45 -34.02 23.90 -26.05
N GLY A 46 -33.52 25.00 -26.60
CA GLY A 46 -34.19 26.30 -26.63
C GLY A 46 -33.91 27.18 -25.42
N LEU A 47 -32.94 26.81 -24.56
CA LEU A 47 -32.53 27.68 -23.47
C LEU A 47 -31.80 28.92 -24.02
N PRO A 48 -32.05 30.11 -23.44
CA PRO A 48 -31.25 31.29 -23.74
C PRO A 48 -29.80 31.03 -23.33
N ARG A 49 -28.87 31.51 -24.16
CA ARG A 49 -27.42 31.21 -24.05
C ARG A 49 -26.84 31.48 -22.68
N GLU A 50 -27.32 32.50 -22.00
CA GLU A 50 -26.83 32.89 -20.68
C GLU A 50 -27.20 31.87 -19.60
N GLU A 51 -28.41 31.31 -19.65
CA GLU A 51 -28.88 30.26 -18.74
C GLU A 51 -28.23 28.91 -19.07
N ALA A 52 -28.07 28.58 -20.35
CA ALA A 52 -27.37 27.36 -20.79
C ALA A 52 -25.91 27.30 -20.29
N ILE A 53 -25.22 28.44 -20.27
CA ILE A 53 -23.86 28.55 -19.72
C ILE A 53 -23.85 28.35 -18.20
N GLN A 54 -24.76 29.00 -17.48
CA GLN A 54 -24.84 28.84 -16.02
C GLN A 54 -25.16 27.39 -15.63
N GLN A 55 -26.05 26.75 -16.39
CA GLN A 55 -26.39 25.36 -16.18
C GLN A 55 -25.24 24.41 -16.53
N ALA A 56 -24.52 24.64 -17.64
CA ALA A 56 -23.34 23.85 -17.98
C ALA A 56 -22.28 23.94 -16.87
N ILE A 57 -21.91 25.15 -16.44
CA ILE A 57 -20.93 25.33 -15.35
C ILE A 57 -21.43 24.72 -14.03
N GLY A 58 -22.72 24.87 -13.72
CA GLY A 58 -23.36 24.28 -12.55
C GLY A 58 -23.34 22.74 -12.55
N GLU A 59 -23.51 22.11 -13.72
CA GLU A 59 -23.44 20.65 -13.90
C GLU A 59 -22.01 20.11 -13.69
N PHE A 60 -20.98 20.86 -14.09
CA PHE A 60 -19.57 20.48 -13.87
C PHE A 60 -19.05 20.83 -12.46
N GLY A 61 -19.66 21.79 -11.77
CA GLY A 61 -19.27 22.23 -10.42
C GLY A 61 -18.05 23.15 -10.39
N ASP A 62 -17.60 23.55 -9.19
CA ASP A 62 -16.34 24.30 -9.04
C ASP A 62 -15.13 23.41 -9.39
N ALA A 63 -14.07 23.99 -9.98
CA ALA A 63 -12.88 23.29 -10.44
C ALA A 63 -12.23 22.44 -9.32
N ALA A 64 -12.33 22.89 -8.07
CA ALA A 64 -11.90 22.14 -6.90
C ALA A 64 -12.76 20.90 -6.62
N GLY A 65 -14.08 21.02 -6.76
CA GLY A 65 -15.01 19.89 -6.61
C GLY A 65 -14.85 18.87 -7.73
N LEU A 66 -14.71 19.32 -8.98
CA LEU A 66 -14.48 18.45 -10.12
C LEU A 66 -13.10 17.77 -10.05
N ALA A 67 -12.05 18.49 -9.65
CA ALA A 67 -10.73 17.90 -9.42
C ALA A 67 -10.79 16.80 -8.35
N ALA A 68 -11.50 17.05 -7.24
CA ALA A 68 -11.67 16.06 -6.18
C ALA A 68 -12.43 14.82 -6.67
N GLN A 69 -13.48 14.98 -7.48
CA GLN A 69 -14.21 13.86 -8.09
C GLN A 69 -13.38 13.10 -9.13
N LEU A 70 -12.62 13.80 -9.97
CA LEU A 70 -11.76 13.18 -10.98
C LEU A 70 -10.56 12.46 -10.36
N LEU A 71 -9.97 12.97 -9.26
CA LEU A 71 -8.97 12.24 -8.49
C LEU A 71 -9.56 10.95 -7.89
N LYS A 72 -10.80 11.03 -7.37
CA LYS A 72 -11.56 9.86 -6.89
C LYS A 72 -11.86 8.84 -8.01
N ILE A 73 -12.06 9.30 -9.25
CA ILE A 73 -12.30 8.44 -10.44
C ILE A 73 -11.00 7.91 -11.05
N GLN A 74 -9.89 8.66 -11.03
CA GLN A 74 -8.56 8.21 -11.50
C GLN A 74 -8.06 7.01 -10.67
N GLN A 75 -8.35 7.00 -9.37
CA GLN A 75 -8.15 5.84 -8.50
C GLN A 75 -9.03 4.62 -8.88
N GLY A 76 -10.14 4.82 -9.61
CA GLY A 76 -11.05 3.76 -10.06
C GLY A 76 -10.84 3.27 -11.50
N ARG A 77 -10.37 4.10 -12.43
CA ARG A 77 -10.13 3.70 -13.84
C ARG A 77 -8.76 3.04 -14.07
N ARG A 78 -7.70 3.41 -13.33
CA ARG A 78 -6.44 2.63 -13.30
C ARG A 78 -6.68 1.19 -12.85
N LYS A 79 -7.62 0.96 -11.93
CA LYS A 79 -8.05 -0.36 -11.44
C LYS A 79 -8.67 -1.26 -12.53
N ARG A 80 -9.29 -0.71 -13.59
CA ARG A 80 -9.95 -1.52 -14.64
C ARG A 80 -9.09 -1.73 -15.89
N TRP A 81 -8.20 -0.79 -16.22
CA TRP A 81 -7.33 -0.92 -17.39
C TRP A 81 -6.18 -1.92 -17.16
N ILE A 82 -5.58 -1.93 -15.97
CA ILE A 82 -4.55 -2.92 -15.59
C ILE A 82 -5.17 -4.34 -15.52
N MET A 83 -6.44 -4.45 -15.11
CA MET A 83 -7.19 -5.72 -15.07
C MET A 83 -7.61 -6.23 -16.46
N ARG A 84 -7.76 -5.36 -17.47
CA ARG A 84 -8.15 -5.74 -18.83
C ARG A 84 -6.99 -6.19 -19.72
N ILE A 85 -5.78 -5.66 -19.51
CA ILE A 85 -4.58 -6.08 -20.28
C ILE A 85 -4.01 -7.40 -19.76
N SER A 86 -4.17 -7.70 -18.46
CA SER A 86 -3.69 -8.94 -17.83
C SER A 86 -4.54 -10.18 -18.11
N VAL A 87 -5.86 -10.02 -18.33
CA VAL A 87 -6.75 -11.17 -18.59
C VAL A 87 -6.67 -11.64 -20.06
N VAL A 88 -6.45 -10.71 -21.01
CA VAL A 88 -6.35 -11.06 -22.44
C VAL A 88 -5.02 -11.78 -22.75
N SER A 89 -3.93 -11.43 -22.07
CA SER A 89 -2.63 -12.10 -22.23
C SER A 89 -2.60 -13.51 -21.64
N VAL A 90 -3.26 -13.74 -20.50
CA VAL A 90 -3.34 -15.08 -19.88
C VAL A 90 -4.17 -16.04 -20.72
N LEU A 91 -5.25 -15.58 -21.37
CA LEU A 91 -6.10 -16.45 -22.20
C LEU A 91 -5.40 -16.92 -23.48
N VAL A 92 -4.56 -16.07 -24.10
CA VAL A 92 -3.78 -16.45 -25.29
C VAL A 92 -2.67 -17.44 -24.96
N VAL A 93 -2.02 -17.28 -23.79
CA VAL A 93 -0.96 -18.21 -23.33
C VAL A 93 -1.55 -19.56 -22.92
N VAL A 94 -2.73 -19.59 -22.30
CA VAL A 94 -3.42 -20.84 -21.92
C VAL A 94 -3.93 -21.58 -23.17
N LEU A 95 -4.47 -20.87 -24.17
CA LEU A 95 -4.88 -21.52 -25.44
C LEU A 95 -3.68 -22.05 -26.24
N ALA A 96 -2.57 -21.31 -26.29
CA ALA A 96 -1.35 -21.76 -26.96
C ALA A 96 -0.68 -22.94 -26.24
N GLY A 97 -0.72 -22.95 -24.89
CA GLY A 97 -0.21 -24.05 -24.07
C GLY A 97 -1.06 -25.33 -24.17
N LEU A 98 -2.39 -25.19 -24.24
CA LEU A 98 -3.29 -26.33 -24.43
C LEU A 98 -3.19 -26.95 -25.83
N LEU A 99 -2.87 -26.16 -26.87
CA LEU A 99 -2.62 -26.67 -28.21
C LEU A 99 -1.25 -27.35 -28.35
N GLY A 100 -0.24 -26.90 -27.58
CA GLY A 100 1.09 -27.50 -27.55
C GLY A 100 1.18 -28.84 -26.82
N LEU A 101 0.26 -29.13 -25.89
CA LEU A 101 0.26 -30.37 -25.10
C LEU A 101 -0.35 -31.59 -25.80
N ALA A 102 -0.97 -31.40 -26.98
CA ALA A 102 -1.57 -32.49 -27.76
C ALA A 102 -0.58 -33.20 -28.70
N LEU A 103 0.71 -32.79 -28.74
CA LEU A 103 1.68 -33.24 -29.74
C LEU A 103 2.96 -33.88 -29.19
N LEU A 104 3.04 -34.21 -27.89
CA LEU A 104 4.23 -34.88 -27.35
C LEU A 104 4.02 -36.39 -27.15
N PRO A 105 5.00 -37.21 -27.61
CA PRO A 105 4.87 -38.64 -27.73
C PRO A 105 4.95 -39.36 -26.39
N GLU A 106 4.30 -40.51 -26.38
CA GLU A 106 4.02 -41.38 -25.27
C GLU A 106 5.28 -42.06 -24.70
N HIS A 107 5.34 -42.11 -23.36
CA HIS A 107 5.94 -43.16 -22.54
C HIS A 107 7.47 -43.16 -22.31
N GLN A 108 7.89 -42.70 -21.11
CA GLN A 108 9.02 -43.32 -20.42
C GLN A 108 8.83 -43.33 -18.90
N GLN A 109 8.71 -44.54 -18.34
CA GLN A 109 8.52 -44.81 -16.92
C GLN A 109 9.79 -44.49 -16.12
N VAL A 110 9.63 -43.80 -14.98
CA VAL A 110 10.66 -43.63 -13.95
C VAL A 110 10.36 -44.61 -12.81
N PRO A 111 11.36 -45.35 -12.29
CA PRO A 111 11.12 -46.44 -11.37
C PRO A 111 10.76 -45.95 -9.96
N VAL A 112 9.85 -46.70 -9.35
CA VAL A 112 9.34 -46.53 -7.98
C VAL A 112 10.45 -46.81 -6.97
N ILE A 113 10.94 -45.77 -6.29
CA ILE A 113 11.68 -45.93 -5.03
C ILE A 113 10.68 -46.24 -3.91
N ALA A 114 11.10 -47.18 -3.08
CA ALA A 114 10.31 -47.95 -2.14
C ALA A 114 9.51 -47.14 -1.11
N LYS A 115 8.40 -47.76 -0.72
CA LYS A 115 7.49 -47.39 0.37
C LYS A 115 8.25 -46.98 1.64
N ALA A 116 8.22 -45.70 1.99
CA ALA A 116 8.36 -45.24 3.36
C ALA A 116 6.95 -45.08 3.94
N GLN A 117 6.69 -45.81 5.01
CA GLN A 117 5.40 -45.92 5.68
C GLN A 117 4.98 -44.55 6.27
N ALA A 118 3.72 -44.19 6.05
CA ALA A 118 3.10 -43.02 6.63
C ALA A 118 3.04 -43.16 8.16
N GLN A 119 3.92 -42.42 8.86
CA GLN A 119 3.70 -42.06 10.25
C GLN A 119 2.95 -40.73 10.28
N GLN A 120 1.74 -40.78 10.82
CA GLN A 120 0.96 -39.62 11.22
C GLN A 120 1.71 -38.88 12.34
N GLY A 121 2.59 -37.97 11.95
CA GLY A 121 3.09 -36.87 12.76
C GLY A 121 2.48 -35.58 12.23
N SER A 122 2.04 -34.71 13.13
CA SER A 122 1.65 -33.33 12.81
C SER A 122 2.90 -32.54 12.38
N ASP A 123 3.42 -32.81 11.18
CA ASP A 123 4.56 -32.08 10.63
C ASP A 123 4.04 -30.86 9.88
N SER A 124 3.86 -29.76 10.62
CA SER A 124 3.75 -28.44 10.00
C SER A 124 4.99 -28.22 9.13
N VAL A 125 4.81 -28.06 7.82
CA VAL A 125 5.90 -27.67 6.92
C VAL A 125 6.56 -26.41 7.50
N PRO A 126 7.88 -26.41 7.78
CA PRO A 126 8.56 -25.25 8.34
C PRO A 126 8.40 -24.05 7.40
N PHE A 127 8.14 -22.86 7.96
CA PHE A 127 8.24 -21.62 7.19
C PHE A 127 9.71 -21.40 6.83
N ALA A 128 10.08 -21.76 5.60
CA ALA A 128 11.43 -21.57 5.09
C ALA A 128 11.60 -20.09 4.74
N VAL A 129 12.38 -19.37 5.55
CA VAL A 129 12.85 -18.03 5.19
C VAL A 129 13.86 -18.19 4.06
N VAL A 130 13.50 -17.78 2.85
CA VAL A 130 14.43 -17.74 1.73
C VAL A 130 15.32 -16.52 1.92
N GLU A 131 16.62 -16.73 2.18
CA GLU A 131 17.55 -15.61 2.26
C GLU A 131 17.78 -15.00 0.88
N THR A 132 17.28 -13.79 0.66
CA THR A 132 17.54 -13.01 -0.54
C THR A 132 18.82 -12.16 -0.40
N PRO A 133 19.44 -11.74 -1.52
CA PRO A 133 20.53 -10.75 -1.50
C PRO A 133 20.16 -9.46 -0.75
N GLU A 134 18.95 -8.95 -0.93
CA GLU A 134 18.42 -7.75 -0.28
C GLU A 134 18.39 -7.91 1.24
N MET A 135 18.02 -9.09 1.74
CA MET A 135 18.05 -9.38 3.18
C MET A 135 19.47 -9.31 3.75
N ARG A 136 20.49 -9.72 2.99
CA ARG A 136 21.90 -9.62 3.44
C ARG A 136 22.34 -8.17 3.53
N ILE A 137 21.94 -7.36 2.55
CA ILE A 137 22.20 -5.92 2.52
C ILE A 137 21.53 -5.24 3.72
N GLU A 138 20.25 -5.48 3.96
CA GLU A 138 19.56 -4.89 5.10
C GLU A 138 20.15 -5.30 6.46
N LYS A 139 20.56 -6.56 6.61
CA LYS A 139 21.31 -7.01 7.80
C LYS A 139 22.62 -6.22 7.95
N ALA A 140 23.33 -5.93 6.86
CA ALA A 140 24.52 -5.09 6.87
C ALA A 140 24.19 -3.63 7.26
N LEU A 141 23.10 -3.06 6.73
CA LEU A 141 22.62 -1.72 7.09
C LEU A 141 22.19 -1.62 8.57
N GLY A 142 21.80 -2.73 9.18
CA GLY A 142 21.44 -2.79 10.61
C GLY A 142 22.62 -2.61 11.57
N LYS A 143 23.87 -2.72 11.09
CA LYS A 143 25.07 -2.62 11.93
C LYS A 143 25.33 -1.16 12.35
N PRO A 144 25.82 -0.92 13.58
CA PRO A 144 26.20 0.42 14.03
C PRO A 144 27.39 0.93 13.21
N ILE A 145 27.39 2.23 12.91
CA ILE A 145 28.44 2.90 12.18
C ILE A 145 28.62 4.33 12.69
N ASP A 146 29.86 4.82 12.63
CA ASP A 146 30.20 6.20 12.94
C ASP A 146 30.42 6.93 11.62
N LEU A 147 29.63 7.98 11.36
CA LEU A 147 29.72 8.79 10.14
C LEU A 147 30.01 10.23 10.52
N THR A 148 30.91 10.87 9.79
CA THR A 148 31.22 12.30 9.91
C THR A 148 31.52 12.85 8.54
N PHE A 149 30.68 13.78 8.08
CA PHE A 149 30.80 14.51 6.82
C PHE A 149 30.63 15.99 7.11
N GLU A 150 31.51 16.83 6.58
CA GLU A 150 31.50 18.28 6.79
C GLU A 150 31.46 18.98 5.43
N ALA A 151 30.26 19.38 5.01
CA ALA A 151 29.99 19.98 3.69
C ALA A 151 30.58 19.19 2.50
N GLU A 152 30.56 17.85 2.59
CA GLU A 152 31.08 16.98 1.54
C GLU A 152 30.05 16.74 0.43
N PRO A 153 30.46 16.60 -0.85
CA PRO A 153 29.56 16.20 -1.93
C PRO A 153 28.82 14.90 -1.61
N LEU A 154 27.51 14.84 -1.90
CA LEU A 154 26.69 13.64 -1.71
C LEU A 154 27.31 12.40 -2.37
N SER A 155 27.91 12.55 -3.56
CA SER A 155 28.65 11.49 -4.26
C SER A 155 29.82 10.92 -3.44
N ARG A 156 30.61 11.79 -2.80
CA ARG A 156 31.72 11.42 -1.92
C ARG A 156 31.22 10.72 -0.67
N ALA A 157 30.17 11.25 -0.04
CA ALA A 157 29.56 10.64 1.14
C ALA A 157 29.02 9.22 0.84
N ALA A 158 28.35 9.04 -0.30
CA ALA A 158 27.87 7.72 -0.73
C ALA A 158 29.01 6.73 -1.02
N ALA A 159 30.08 7.19 -1.67
CA ALA A 159 31.26 6.36 -1.93
C ALA A 159 31.95 5.92 -0.62
N ALA A 160 32.08 6.83 0.35
CA ALA A 160 32.62 6.51 1.68
C ALA A 160 31.76 5.47 2.41
N ILE A 161 30.43 5.63 2.36
CA ILE A 161 29.49 4.66 2.95
C ILE A 161 29.63 3.28 2.27
N GLN A 162 29.73 3.23 0.95
CA GLN A 162 29.94 1.98 0.21
C GLN A 162 31.21 1.25 0.66
N GLU A 163 32.31 1.98 0.84
CA GLU A 163 33.58 1.41 1.30
C GLU A 163 33.51 0.90 2.74
N MET A 164 32.96 1.71 3.65
CA MET A 164 32.84 1.37 5.07
C MET A 164 31.87 0.19 5.31
N ALA A 165 30.71 0.22 4.64
CA ALA A 165 29.66 -0.77 4.81
C ALA A 165 29.87 -2.05 4.00
N LYS A 166 30.72 -1.98 2.95
CA LYS A 166 30.93 -3.04 1.95
C LYS A 166 29.63 -3.46 1.27
N VAL A 167 28.80 -2.48 0.94
CA VAL A 167 27.51 -2.65 0.27
C VAL A 167 27.49 -1.72 -0.95
N PRO A 168 27.11 -2.17 -2.15
CA PRO A 168 26.99 -1.30 -3.31
C PRO A 168 25.95 -0.19 -3.05
N VAL A 169 26.33 1.06 -3.31
CA VAL A 169 25.46 2.24 -3.19
C VAL A 169 25.38 2.92 -4.55
N MET A 170 24.16 3.10 -5.05
CA MET A 170 23.87 3.69 -6.35
C MET A 170 22.89 4.85 -6.21
N PHE A 171 22.82 5.72 -7.20
CA PHE A 171 21.87 6.83 -7.25
C PHE A 171 20.85 6.58 -8.36
N GLU A 172 19.58 6.86 -8.07
CA GLU A 172 18.53 6.92 -9.09
C GLU A 172 18.60 8.28 -9.80
N THR A 173 19.52 8.42 -10.74
CA THR A 173 19.91 9.72 -11.32
C THR A 173 18.72 10.45 -11.92
N VAL A 174 17.82 9.73 -12.61
CA VAL A 174 16.61 10.30 -13.20
C VAL A 174 15.72 10.94 -12.13
N LYS A 175 15.52 10.27 -10.99
CA LYS A 175 14.67 10.79 -9.90
C LYS A 175 15.29 11.95 -9.17
N LEU A 176 16.61 11.93 -9.00
CA LEU A 176 17.35 13.05 -8.42
C LEU A 176 17.31 14.29 -9.32
N GLU A 177 17.46 14.11 -10.64
CA GLU A 177 17.35 15.18 -11.64
C GLU A 177 15.93 15.77 -11.69
N GLU A 178 14.89 14.93 -11.66
CA GLU A 178 13.48 15.37 -11.59
C GLU A 178 13.20 16.24 -10.35
N ALA A 179 13.89 15.96 -9.24
CA ALA A 179 13.82 16.75 -8.01
C ALA A 179 14.81 17.93 -7.96
N ALA A 180 15.57 18.18 -9.03
CA ALA A 180 16.61 19.20 -9.12
C ALA A 180 17.71 19.07 -8.05
N ILE A 181 18.04 17.84 -7.65
CA ILE A 181 19.10 17.53 -6.68
C ILE A 181 20.33 17.03 -7.42
N THR A 182 21.48 17.67 -7.20
CA THR A 182 22.75 17.28 -7.81
C THR A 182 23.56 16.38 -6.88
N MET A 183 24.41 15.53 -7.44
CA MET A 183 25.33 14.68 -6.67
C MET A 183 26.46 15.46 -5.97
N ASP A 184 26.63 16.72 -6.32
CA ASP A 184 27.58 17.64 -5.69
C ASP A 184 26.96 18.41 -4.52
N ALA A 185 25.67 18.19 -4.23
CA ALA A 185 24.99 18.81 -3.10
C ALA A 185 25.76 18.53 -1.80
N PRO A 186 26.08 19.58 -1.01
CA PRO A 186 26.87 19.41 0.20
C PRO A 186 26.04 18.73 1.30
N VAL A 187 26.61 17.70 1.90
CA VAL A 187 26.05 16.96 3.02
C VAL A 187 26.89 17.23 4.25
N SER A 188 26.24 17.65 5.33
CA SER A 188 26.85 17.78 6.65
C SER A 188 26.11 16.88 7.61
N PHE A 189 26.78 15.85 8.11
CA PHE A 189 26.17 14.86 8.97
C PHE A 189 27.18 14.26 9.93
N ARG A 190 26.81 14.14 11.20
CA ARG A 190 27.64 13.53 12.24
C ARG A 190 26.78 12.65 13.13
N SER A 191 27.16 11.39 13.28
CA SER A 191 26.51 10.45 14.20
C SER A 191 27.48 9.38 14.66
N GLN A 192 27.30 8.89 15.88
CA GLN A 192 28.07 7.79 16.45
C GLN A 192 27.14 6.73 17.03
N GLY A 193 27.47 5.46 16.82
CA GLY A 193 26.77 4.32 17.44
C GLY A 193 25.33 4.07 16.98
N ILE A 194 24.85 4.72 15.90
CA ILE A 194 23.54 4.42 15.29
C ILE A 194 23.69 3.45 14.12
N SER A 195 22.62 2.72 13.79
CA SER A 195 22.65 1.83 12.62
C SER A 195 22.85 2.63 11.33
N LEU A 196 23.58 2.05 10.37
CA LEU A 196 23.77 2.66 9.04
C LEU A 196 22.42 2.99 8.37
N LYS A 197 21.42 2.14 8.59
CA LYS A 197 20.02 2.37 8.24
C LYS A 197 19.49 3.74 8.69
N SER A 198 19.66 4.03 9.97
CA SER A 198 19.21 5.28 10.59
C SER A 198 20.07 6.45 10.12
N ALA A 199 21.39 6.22 10.02
CA ALA A 199 22.34 7.21 9.56
C ALA A 199 22.02 7.68 8.14
N LEU A 200 21.79 6.76 7.20
CA LEU A 200 21.38 7.06 5.83
C LEU A 200 20.10 7.88 5.78
N ARG A 201 19.04 7.45 6.49
CA ARG A 201 17.77 8.22 6.53
C ARG A 201 17.94 9.63 7.07
N LEU A 202 18.70 9.79 8.15
CA LEU A 202 18.90 11.09 8.78
C LEU A 202 19.80 12.01 7.94
N MET A 203 20.82 11.44 7.28
CA MET A 203 21.72 12.15 6.39
C MET A 203 21.03 12.63 5.12
N LEU A 204 20.15 11.81 4.53
CA LEU A 204 19.48 12.10 3.26
C LEU A 204 18.23 12.98 3.40
N ARG A 205 17.58 12.95 4.58
CA ARG A 205 16.34 13.71 4.86
C ARG A 205 16.41 15.21 4.53
N PRO A 206 17.47 15.97 4.89
CA PRO A 206 17.54 17.40 4.58
C PRO A 206 17.51 17.71 3.08
N LEU A 207 17.93 16.75 2.23
CA LEU A 207 17.90 16.87 0.78
C LEU A 207 16.58 16.37 0.17
N GLY A 208 15.61 15.92 0.97
CA GLY A 208 14.39 15.28 0.46
C GLY A 208 14.64 13.90 -0.17
N LEU A 209 15.75 13.26 0.18
CA LEU A 209 16.15 11.94 -0.31
C LEU A 209 15.94 10.87 0.77
N THR A 210 15.84 9.63 0.30
CA THR A 210 15.84 8.41 1.11
C THR A 210 16.61 7.32 0.34
N TYR A 211 16.56 6.09 0.83
CA TYR A 211 17.11 4.96 0.10
C TYR A 211 16.11 3.79 0.05
N VAL A 212 16.25 2.97 -0.98
CA VAL A 212 15.58 1.67 -1.13
C VAL A 212 16.63 0.59 -1.37
N VAL A 213 16.33 -0.67 -1.00
CA VAL A 213 17.20 -1.81 -1.24
C VAL A 213 16.56 -2.67 -2.32
N GLU A 214 17.04 -2.56 -3.54
CA GLU A 214 16.53 -3.27 -4.70
C GLU A 214 17.68 -3.63 -5.63
N HIS A 215 17.52 -4.68 -6.43
CA HIS A 215 18.53 -5.10 -7.41
C HIS A 215 19.91 -5.34 -6.79
N GLU A 216 19.95 -5.93 -5.58
CA GLU A 216 21.19 -6.17 -4.81
C GLU A 216 22.03 -4.91 -4.49
N VAL A 217 21.43 -3.71 -4.51
CA VAL A 217 22.14 -2.46 -4.16
C VAL A 217 21.30 -1.56 -3.24
N VAL A 218 21.97 -0.62 -2.57
CA VAL A 218 21.31 0.49 -1.87
C VAL A 218 21.14 1.62 -2.87
N GLN A 219 19.91 1.86 -3.33
CA GLN A 219 19.60 2.96 -4.24
C GLN A 219 19.17 4.20 -3.46
N ILE A 220 19.93 5.28 -3.57
CA ILE A 220 19.56 6.60 -3.09
C ILE A 220 18.59 7.21 -4.11
N THR A 221 17.39 7.54 -3.64
CA THR A 221 16.29 8.08 -4.48
C THR A 221 15.49 9.12 -3.69
N THR A 222 14.50 9.74 -4.32
CA THR A 222 13.61 10.71 -3.66
C THR A 222 12.59 9.99 -2.77
N VAL A 223 12.07 10.70 -1.76
CA VAL A 223 10.99 10.14 -0.91
C VAL A 223 9.76 9.77 -1.75
N GLU A 224 9.39 10.62 -2.72
CA GLU A 224 8.24 10.38 -3.60
C GLU A 224 8.40 9.10 -4.44
N ASP A 225 9.59 8.86 -4.98
CA ASP A 225 9.87 7.66 -5.75
C ASP A 225 9.83 6.41 -4.86
N ALA A 226 10.46 6.45 -3.69
CA ALA A 226 10.43 5.35 -2.72
C ALA A 226 9.00 5.02 -2.26
N ASP A 227 8.15 6.03 -2.06
CA ASP A 227 6.74 5.84 -1.67
C ASP A 227 5.89 5.18 -2.77
N SER A 228 6.35 5.21 -4.02
CA SER A 228 5.69 4.55 -5.15
C SER A 228 6.13 3.09 -5.35
N ARG A 229 7.25 2.68 -4.75
CA ARG A 229 7.82 1.33 -4.87
C ARG A 229 7.23 0.40 -3.82
N LEU A 230 6.22 -0.36 -4.24
CA LEU A 230 5.58 -1.37 -3.40
C LEU A 230 6.28 -2.71 -3.59
N GLU A 231 6.57 -3.39 -2.50
CA GLU A 231 7.09 -4.76 -2.48
C GLU A 231 6.12 -5.68 -1.73
N ILE A 232 6.24 -6.99 -1.99
CA ILE A 232 5.45 -7.99 -1.29
C ILE A 232 6.33 -8.66 -0.24
N ARG A 233 5.88 -8.71 1.01
CA ARG A 233 6.51 -9.50 2.07
C ARG A 233 5.51 -10.44 2.72
N VAL A 234 5.97 -11.65 3.03
CA VAL A 234 5.19 -12.68 3.71
C VAL A 234 5.70 -12.85 5.13
N TYR A 235 4.82 -12.70 6.11
CA TYR A 235 5.11 -12.81 7.54
C TYR A 235 4.48 -14.08 8.10
N ASP A 236 5.27 -14.92 8.78
CA ASP A 236 4.73 -16.04 9.54
C ASP A 236 4.15 -15.52 10.87
N CYS A 237 2.82 -15.46 10.94
CA CYS A 237 2.09 -14.99 12.12
C CYS A 237 1.29 -16.11 12.80
N ARG A 238 1.54 -17.38 12.44
CA ARG A 238 0.76 -18.54 12.93
C ARG A 238 0.76 -18.59 14.46
N GLU A 239 1.89 -18.33 15.10
CA GLU A 239 1.98 -18.33 16.57
C GLU A 239 1.15 -17.21 17.21
N LEU A 240 1.13 -16.00 16.62
CA LEU A 240 0.28 -14.89 17.08
C LEU A 240 -1.21 -15.21 16.91
N LEU A 241 -1.58 -15.79 15.76
CA LEU A 241 -2.97 -16.09 15.41
C LEU A 241 -3.52 -17.33 16.14
N MET A 242 -2.65 -18.23 16.59
CA MET A 242 -3.01 -19.39 17.41
C MET A 242 -3.17 -19.05 18.90
N MET A 243 -2.92 -17.81 19.32
CA MET A 243 -3.18 -17.39 20.68
C MET A 243 -4.69 -17.44 20.97
N PRO A 244 -5.11 -18.03 22.10
CA PRO A 244 -6.49 -17.86 22.52
C PRO A 244 -6.73 -16.35 22.65
N ALA A 245 -7.75 -15.84 21.95
CA ALA A 245 -8.14 -14.43 22.00
C ALA A 245 -8.02 -13.97 23.45
N MET A 246 -7.19 -12.95 23.69
CA MET A 246 -6.96 -12.38 25.02
C MET A 246 -8.34 -12.13 25.59
N ARG A 247 -8.78 -13.03 26.46
CA ARG A 247 -10.17 -13.13 26.88
C ARG A 247 -10.39 -11.90 27.73
N ASN A 248 -10.88 -10.86 27.05
CA ASN A 248 -11.07 -9.53 27.59
C ASN A 248 -11.74 -9.76 28.94
N GLY A 249 -11.04 -9.40 30.02
CA GLY A 249 -11.40 -9.78 31.37
C GLY A 249 -12.83 -9.34 31.62
N SER A 250 -13.77 -10.26 31.42
CA SER A 250 -15.05 -10.26 32.09
C SER A 250 -14.65 -10.24 33.56
N VAL A 251 -14.59 -9.04 34.12
CA VAL A 251 -14.68 -8.81 35.55
C VAL A 251 -15.97 -9.52 35.92
N ARG A 252 -15.81 -10.74 36.42
CA ARG A 252 -16.87 -11.58 36.89
C ARG A 252 -17.40 -10.85 38.11
N ALA A 253 -18.45 -10.05 37.90
CA ALA A 253 -19.17 -9.40 38.99
C ALA A 253 -19.52 -10.50 40.02
N PRO A 254 -19.35 -10.23 41.33
CA PRO A 254 -19.64 -11.21 42.35
C PRO A 254 -21.09 -11.70 42.20
N LYS A 255 -21.21 -13.01 42.22
CA LYS A 255 -22.46 -13.75 42.13
C LYS A 255 -23.22 -13.55 43.44
N GLU A 256 -24.09 -12.54 43.52
CA GLU A 256 -25.09 -12.48 44.58
C GLU A 256 -26.19 -13.52 44.32
N ALA A 257 -26.49 -14.24 45.39
CA ALA A 257 -27.35 -15.41 45.41
C ALA A 257 -28.82 -15.04 45.56
N SER A 258 -29.64 -15.76 44.80
CA SER A 258 -30.97 -16.27 45.13
C SER A 258 -32.06 -15.32 45.67
N GLY A 259 -33.16 -15.29 44.91
CA GLY A 259 -34.50 -15.04 45.43
C GLY A 259 -35.53 -15.24 44.33
N GLY A 260 -36.02 -16.47 44.15
CA GLY A 260 -37.03 -16.79 43.14
C GLY A 260 -38.42 -16.28 43.51
N PHE A 261 -39.29 -16.15 42.50
CA PHE A 261 -40.73 -16.44 42.61
C PHE A 261 -41.39 -16.51 41.21
N GLY A 262 -42.06 -17.63 40.93
CA GLY A 262 -43.36 -17.72 40.23
C GLY A 262 -43.51 -17.42 38.71
N PRO A 263 -44.26 -18.24 37.94
CA PRO A 263 -44.49 -18.05 36.50
C PRO A 263 -45.81 -17.36 36.10
N ALA A 264 -45.77 -16.67 34.94
CA ALA A 264 -46.83 -16.37 33.93
C ALA A 264 -48.03 -15.47 34.36
N PRO A 265 -48.78 -14.80 33.42
CA PRO A 265 -48.90 -15.04 31.97
C PRO A 265 -48.85 -13.80 31.02
N SER A 266 -48.74 -14.07 29.72
CA SER A 266 -48.91 -13.12 28.59
C SER A 266 -50.38 -12.74 28.35
N PRO A 267 -50.66 -11.59 27.68
CA PRO A 267 -51.45 -11.63 26.43
C PRO A 267 -50.99 -10.53 25.42
N PRO A 268 -51.69 -10.19 24.29
CA PRO A 268 -51.16 -10.38 22.95
C PRO A 268 -50.86 -9.06 22.18
N ALA A 269 -50.32 -9.25 20.99
CA ALA A 269 -49.83 -8.29 20.00
C ALA A 269 -50.75 -7.13 19.60
N ALA A 270 -50.15 -5.97 19.27
CA ALA A 270 -50.48 -5.18 18.08
C ALA A 270 -49.45 -4.06 17.79
N ALA A 271 -48.95 -4.09 16.54
CA ALA A 271 -48.77 -2.95 15.63
C ALA A 271 -47.67 -1.88 15.86
N SER A 272 -46.76 -1.88 14.89
CA SER A 272 -46.31 -0.71 14.10
C SER A 272 -45.21 0.20 14.65
N THR A 273 -44.04 -0.05 14.08
CA THR A 273 -42.81 0.74 14.02
C THR A 273 -43.01 2.18 13.52
N PRO A 274 -42.29 3.15 14.10
CA PRO A 274 -41.71 4.27 13.35
C PRO A 274 -40.17 4.12 13.32
N GLY A 275 -39.58 4.01 12.13
CA GLY A 275 -38.18 4.40 11.92
C GLY A 275 -38.06 5.92 12.07
N PRO A 276 -36.90 6.51 12.42
CA PRO A 276 -35.62 6.20 11.79
C PRO A 276 -34.43 6.18 12.78
N ALA A 277 -33.45 5.32 12.52
CA ALA A 277 -32.09 5.57 12.97
C ALA A 277 -31.17 4.69 12.13
N GLY A 278 -30.29 5.32 11.36
CA GLY A 278 -29.17 4.63 10.74
C GLY A 278 -28.41 3.92 11.84
N THR A 279 -28.45 2.59 11.83
CA THR A 279 -27.56 1.77 12.61
C THR A 279 -26.14 2.24 12.28
N PRO A 280 -25.39 2.86 13.22
CA PRO A 280 -23.97 3.06 12.98
C PRO A 280 -23.35 1.70 12.67
N PRO A 281 -22.40 1.60 11.72
CA PRO A 281 -21.79 0.32 11.42
C PRO A 281 -21.26 -0.27 12.73
N LYS A 282 -21.80 -1.42 13.10
CA LYS A 282 -21.32 -2.20 14.23
C LYS A 282 -19.90 -2.60 13.87
N LEU A 283 -18.92 -1.87 14.40
CA LEU A 283 -17.53 -2.29 14.41
C LEU A 283 -17.49 -3.56 15.24
N GLU A 284 -17.47 -4.72 14.56
CA GLU A 284 -17.21 -6.01 15.19
C GLU A 284 -15.84 -5.94 15.87
N PRO A 285 -15.66 -6.55 17.07
CA PRO A 285 -14.40 -6.48 17.80
C PRO A 285 -13.24 -6.99 16.92
N THR A 286 -12.25 -6.14 16.71
CA THR A 286 -11.01 -6.40 15.98
C THR A 286 -10.18 -7.48 16.68
N ASP A 287 -10.52 -8.74 16.42
CA ASP A 287 -9.63 -9.89 16.64
C ASP A 287 -8.86 -10.27 15.35
N ASP A 288 -8.95 -9.43 14.30
CA ASP A 288 -8.22 -9.61 13.04
C ASP A 288 -6.88 -8.84 13.09
N LEU A 289 -5.77 -9.60 13.09
CA LEU A 289 -4.41 -9.08 13.02
C LEU A 289 -4.23 -8.13 11.82
N VAL A 290 -4.91 -8.39 10.70
CA VAL A 290 -4.89 -7.52 9.51
C VAL A 290 -5.44 -6.14 9.86
N GLY A 291 -6.57 -6.08 10.57
CA GLY A 291 -7.19 -4.82 10.99
C GLY A 291 -6.30 -4.00 11.93
N VAL A 292 -5.59 -4.66 12.85
CA VAL A 292 -4.62 -3.99 13.74
C VAL A 292 -3.47 -3.37 12.93
N ILE A 293 -2.95 -4.10 11.95
CA ILE A 293 -1.85 -3.63 11.10
C ILE A 293 -2.31 -2.44 10.24
N ILE A 294 -3.49 -2.54 9.63
CA ILE A 294 -4.09 -1.46 8.83
C ILE A 294 -4.26 -0.19 9.67
N ALA A 295 -4.77 -0.33 10.90
CA ALA A 295 -5.00 0.80 11.80
C ALA A 295 -3.71 1.41 12.38
N ALA A 296 -2.64 0.62 12.55
CA ALA A 296 -1.41 1.07 13.21
C ALA A 296 -0.34 1.58 12.23
N VAL A 297 -0.31 1.10 11.00
CA VAL A 297 0.72 1.43 10.00
C VAL A 297 0.13 2.31 8.92
N THR A 298 0.42 3.61 8.93
CA THR A 298 0.03 4.58 7.87
C THR A 298 -1.38 4.32 7.30
N PRO A 299 -2.45 4.56 8.09
CA PRO A 299 -3.79 4.05 7.79
C PRO A 299 -4.33 4.45 6.41
N ASP A 300 -3.96 5.63 5.94
CA ASP A 300 -4.29 6.21 4.63
C ASP A 300 -3.66 5.49 3.43
N SER A 301 -2.67 4.60 3.67
CA SER A 301 -1.97 3.87 2.60
C SER A 301 -2.66 2.59 2.14
N TRP A 302 -3.66 2.07 2.87
CA TRP A 302 -4.30 0.77 2.60
C TRP A 302 -5.50 0.84 1.65
N ASP A 303 -5.73 -0.23 0.89
CA ASP A 303 -6.81 -0.34 -0.10
C ASP A 303 -8.21 -0.16 0.48
N GLU A 304 -8.43 -0.58 1.73
CA GLU A 304 -9.70 -0.41 2.45
C GLU A 304 -10.11 1.07 2.58
N VAL A 305 -9.14 1.97 2.66
CA VAL A 305 -9.38 3.42 2.69
C VAL A 305 -9.02 4.12 1.37
N GLY A 306 -8.68 3.36 0.33
CA GLY A 306 -8.40 3.87 -1.01
C GLY A 306 -6.92 4.04 -1.36
N GLY A 307 -5.99 3.64 -0.49
CA GLY A 307 -4.56 3.62 -0.76
C GLY A 307 -4.11 2.44 -1.65
N PRO A 308 -2.85 2.42 -2.10
CA PRO A 308 -2.35 1.43 -3.05
C PRO A 308 -1.84 0.13 -2.39
N ALA A 309 -1.67 0.11 -1.06
CA ALA A 309 -1.18 -1.04 -0.31
C ALA A 309 -2.31 -2.03 -0.01
N ASN A 310 -1.95 -3.29 0.22
CA ASN A 310 -2.91 -4.34 0.55
C ASN A 310 -2.30 -5.31 1.56
N ALA A 311 -3.12 -5.82 2.49
CA ALA A 311 -2.74 -6.91 3.38
C ALA A 311 -3.82 -7.99 3.37
N ARG A 312 -3.39 -9.26 3.35
CA ARG A 312 -4.29 -10.42 3.42
C ARG A 312 -3.69 -11.49 4.31
N GLU A 313 -4.53 -12.16 5.07
CA GLU A 313 -4.17 -13.40 5.75
C GLU A 313 -4.42 -14.60 4.82
N TYR A 314 -3.48 -15.53 4.80
CA TYR A 314 -3.62 -16.82 4.13
C TYR A 314 -2.98 -17.93 4.96
N LYS A 315 -3.82 -18.80 5.54
CA LYS A 315 -3.41 -19.96 6.37
C LYS A 315 -2.45 -19.57 7.52
N GLY A 316 -2.75 -18.46 8.21
CA GLY A 316 -1.92 -17.92 9.29
C GLY A 316 -0.63 -17.22 8.86
N MET A 317 -0.37 -17.09 7.56
CA MET A 317 0.65 -16.21 7.01
C MET A 317 0.00 -14.89 6.61
N LEU A 318 0.70 -13.79 6.87
CA LEU A 318 0.26 -12.48 6.43
C LEU A 318 1.04 -12.08 5.18
N VAL A 319 0.35 -11.86 4.07
CA VAL A 319 0.90 -11.36 2.81
C VAL A 319 0.60 -9.87 2.72
N VAL A 320 1.64 -9.05 2.68
CA VAL A 320 1.53 -7.58 2.68
C VAL A 320 2.21 -7.01 1.45
N LEU A 321 1.50 -6.18 0.69
CA LEU A 321 2.01 -5.34 -0.40
C LEU A 321 2.12 -3.91 0.12
N GLN A 322 3.33 -3.38 0.29
CA GLN A 322 3.54 -2.07 0.91
C GLN A 322 4.96 -1.53 0.60
N THR A 323 5.25 -0.26 0.89
CA THR A 323 6.60 0.31 0.73
C THR A 323 7.59 -0.27 1.75
N SER A 324 8.89 -0.24 1.43
CA SER A 324 9.94 -0.75 2.33
C SER A 324 9.92 -0.10 3.71
N GLU A 325 9.66 1.22 3.79
CA GLU A 325 9.57 1.92 5.07
C GLU A 325 8.38 1.41 5.91
N ASN A 326 7.22 1.25 5.29
CA ASN A 326 6.03 0.79 6.00
C ASN A 326 6.14 -0.68 6.38
N HIS A 327 6.81 -1.52 5.59
CA HIS A 327 7.12 -2.90 6.00
C HIS A 327 7.98 -2.97 7.27
N GLU A 328 8.89 -2.02 7.51
CA GLU A 328 9.63 -1.96 8.76
C GLU A 328 8.74 -1.60 9.95
N LYS A 329 7.73 -0.75 9.73
CA LYS A 329 6.73 -0.42 10.75
C LYS A 329 5.88 -1.66 11.07
N VAL A 330 5.50 -2.44 10.05
CA VAL A 330 4.82 -3.75 10.21
C VAL A 330 5.70 -4.72 11.00
N GLU A 331 6.96 -4.91 10.61
CA GLU A 331 7.92 -5.77 11.32
C GLU A 331 8.08 -5.37 12.78
N LYS A 332 8.21 -4.06 13.05
CA LYS A 332 8.34 -3.55 14.41
C LYS A 332 7.08 -3.82 15.23
N LEU A 333 5.90 -3.57 14.66
CA LEU A 333 4.61 -3.85 15.31
C LEU A 333 4.46 -5.34 15.65
N LEU A 334 4.69 -6.22 14.67
CA LEU A 334 4.60 -7.67 14.86
C LEU A 334 5.56 -8.14 15.95
N ASN A 335 6.83 -7.70 15.94
CA ASN A 335 7.79 -8.05 16.98
C ASN A 335 7.37 -7.53 18.37
N LEU A 336 6.74 -6.36 18.47
CA LEU A 336 6.17 -5.88 19.73
C LEU A 336 5.03 -6.77 20.22
N MET A 337 4.17 -7.27 19.32
CA MET A 337 3.10 -8.20 19.67
C MET A 337 3.65 -9.55 20.15
N TYR A 338 4.67 -10.10 19.46
CA TYR A 338 5.37 -11.31 19.89
C TYR A 338 5.94 -11.15 21.31
N SER A 339 6.61 -10.02 21.57
CA SER A 339 7.17 -9.72 22.89
C SER A 339 6.08 -9.55 23.96
N ALA A 340 4.99 -8.86 23.65
CA ALA A 340 3.87 -8.65 24.58
C ALA A 340 3.15 -9.96 24.94
N ALA A 341 3.11 -10.91 24.00
CA ALA A 341 2.55 -12.24 24.20
C ALA A 341 3.54 -13.24 24.84
N ASN A 342 4.73 -12.77 25.24
CA ASN A 342 5.78 -13.59 25.84
C ASN A 342 6.19 -14.79 24.96
N LEU A 343 6.18 -14.58 23.64
CA LEU A 343 6.81 -15.48 22.69
C LEU A 343 8.28 -15.11 22.53
N ASP A 344 9.18 -16.09 22.72
CA ASP A 344 10.63 -15.89 22.58
C ASP A 344 11.08 -15.71 21.12
N ALA A 345 10.17 -15.85 20.15
CA ALA A 345 10.44 -15.77 18.72
C ALA A 345 10.30 -14.34 18.16
N LYS A 346 11.15 -14.00 17.18
CA LYS A 346 10.92 -12.86 16.28
C LYS A 346 10.05 -13.29 15.11
N VAL A 347 9.30 -12.35 14.56
CA VAL A 347 8.52 -12.61 13.34
C VAL A 347 9.47 -13.05 12.21
N LYS A 348 9.13 -14.16 11.55
CA LYS A 348 9.85 -14.64 10.37
C LYS A 348 9.25 -13.97 9.15
N VAL A 349 10.11 -13.40 8.31
CA VAL A 349 9.72 -12.67 7.11
C VAL A 349 10.40 -13.31 5.91
N SER A 350 9.62 -13.61 4.88
CA SER A 350 10.10 -13.98 3.56
C SER A 350 9.77 -12.87 2.58
N ARG A 351 10.65 -12.63 1.62
CA ARG A 351 10.48 -11.62 0.57
C ARG A 351 10.68 -12.25 -0.79
#